data_AF-A0A323VEM5-F1
#
_entry.id   AF-A0A323VEM5-F1
#
_cell.length_a   1.000
_cell.length_b   1.000
_cell.length_c   1.000
_cell.angle_alpha   90.00
_cell.angle_beta   90.00
_cell.angle_gamma   90.00
#
_symmetry.space_group_name_H-M   'P 1'
#
loop_
_entity.id
_entity.type
_entity.pdbx_description
1 polymer ?
#
loop_
_entity_poly.entity_id
_entity_poly.type
_entity_poly.pdbx_seq_one_letter_code
_entity_poly.pdbx_strand_id
1 'polypeptide(L)'
;MSYDALVESVRLLEGAPPAGAARLSRRVRHLPLAVDRDGDVAATMFLRRGVSGVPELDVHTLELVDGVWSTLGGGGGPGDGATRGRPRLVDLGSPAVSSSGGGTARTSGSWLRRRRSGWIWWAELRVAEEVTALRVDARFLPVAAHGCAVVVWTRQPPQVTGLDASGSAVGPVLIRPAGSRHPGSIG
;
A
#
# COMPACT_ATOMS: atom_id res chain seq x y z
N MET A 1 -14.30 -10.29 -17.09
CA MET A 1 -13.18 -9.35 -17.30
C MET A 1 -11.93 -9.99 -16.72
N SER A 2 -10.79 -9.85 -17.40
CA SER A 2 -9.48 -9.94 -16.76
C SER A 2 -9.31 -8.80 -15.75
N TYR A 3 -8.36 -8.95 -14.84
CA TYR A 3 -7.88 -7.87 -13.97
C TYR A 3 -6.78 -7.12 -14.72
N ASP A 4 -7.00 -5.83 -14.97
CA ASP A 4 -6.01 -4.94 -15.57
C ASP A 4 -5.43 -4.06 -14.46
N ALA A 5 -4.17 -4.31 -14.13
CA ALA A 5 -3.49 -3.62 -13.03
C ALA A 5 -3.43 -2.11 -13.26
N LEU A 6 -3.18 -1.63 -14.48
CA LEU A 6 -3.04 -0.20 -14.76
C LEU A 6 -4.40 0.50 -14.68
N VAL A 7 -5.43 -0.06 -15.32
CA VAL A 7 -6.77 0.55 -15.35
C VAL A 7 -7.38 0.64 -13.94
N GLU A 8 -7.30 -0.41 -13.12
CA GLU A 8 -7.82 -0.36 -11.75
C GLU A 8 -6.97 0.54 -10.83
N SER A 9 -5.65 0.65 -11.07
CA SER A 9 -4.77 1.56 -10.31
C SER A 9 -5.06 3.04 -10.63
N VAL A 10 -5.29 3.37 -11.90
CA VAL A 10 -5.67 4.73 -12.32
C VAL A 10 -7.01 5.13 -11.71
N ARG A 11 -8.02 4.25 -11.70
CA ARG A 11 -9.31 4.51 -11.03
C ARG A 11 -9.14 4.83 -9.54
N LEU A 12 -8.31 4.08 -8.81
CA LEU A 12 -7.96 4.38 -7.42
C LEU A 12 -7.31 5.76 -7.27
N LEU A 13 -6.36 6.11 -8.15
CA LEU A 13 -5.65 7.39 -8.15
C LEU A 13 -6.54 8.58 -8.55
N GLU A 14 -7.62 8.33 -9.30
CA GLU A 14 -8.65 9.31 -9.69
C GLU A 14 -9.79 9.43 -8.66
N GLY A 15 -9.70 8.71 -7.53
CA GLY A 15 -10.61 8.86 -6.39
C GLY A 15 -11.72 7.82 -6.30
N ALA A 16 -11.68 6.73 -7.06
CA ALA A 16 -12.55 5.58 -6.79
C ALA A 16 -12.27 5.04 -5.36
N PRO A 17 -13.30 4.79 -4.54
CA PRO A 17 -13.10 4.36 -3.16
C PRO A 17 -12.52 2.94 -3.09
N PRO A 18 -11.60 2.65 -2.15
CA PRO A 18 -11.25 1.29 -1.78
C PRO A 18 -12.47 0.47 -1.35
N ALA A 19 -12.37 -0.86 -1.48
CA ALA A 19 -13.45 -1.77 -1.13
C ALA A 19 -13.76 -1.70 0.37
N GLY A 20 -15.01 -1.41 0.76
CA GLY A 20 -15.40 -1.34 2.18
C GLY A 20 -15.16 -2.63 2.98
N ALA A 21 -15.06 -3.79 2.32
CA ALA A 21 -14.67 -5.06 2.94
C ALA A 21 -13.87 -5.94 1.98
N ALA A 22 -12.80 -6.57 2.48
CA ALA A 22 -11.88 -7.41 1.71
C ALA A 22 -12.42 -8.84 1.44
N ARG A 23 -13.62 -8.95 0.83
CA ARG A 23 -14.32 -10.22 0.61
C ARG A 23 -14.34 -10.67 -0.85
N LEU A 24 -13.41 -11.55 -1.22
CA LEU A 24 -13.42 -12.24 -2.51
C LEU A 24 -14.58 -13.25 -2.65
N SER A 25 -14.93 -13.60 -3.89
CA SER A 25 -15.93 -14.64 -4.21
C SER A 25 -15.68 -15.29 -5.59
N ARG A 26 -16.66 -16.07 -6.10
CA ARG A 26 -16.62 -16.55 -7.49
C ARG A 26 -16.89 -15.45 -8.54
N ARG A 27 -17.56 -14.36 -8.16
CA ARG A 27 -17.89 -13.22 -9.04
C ARG A 27 -16.94 -12.04 -8.86
N VAL A 28 -16.55 -11.76 -7.60
CA VAL A 28 -15.59 -10.72 -7.22
C VAL A 28 -14.22 -11.38 -7.06
N ARG A 29 -13.33 -11.21 -8.05
CA ARG A 29 -12.02 -11.89 -8.08
C ARG A 29 -10.82 -10.98 -7.82
N HIS A 30 -11.02 -9.67 -7.82
CA HIS A 30 -10.10 -8.68 -7.28
C HIS A 30 -10.90 -7.61 -6.51
N LEU A 31 -10.23 -6.85 -5.65
CA LEU A 31 -10.75 -5.71 -4.89
C LEU A 31 -9.65 -4.66 -4.70
N PRO A 32 -9.91 -3.36 -4.93
CA PRO A 32 -9.00 -2.30 -4.50
C PRO A 32 -8.97 -2.22 -2.97
N LEU A 33 -7.79 -2.09 -2.36
CA LEU A 33 -7.61 -1.98 -0.91
C LEU A 33 -7.04 -0.62 -0.46
N ALA A 34 -6.03 -0.09 -1.16
CA ALA A 34 -5.38 1.15 -0.75
C ALA A 34 -4.65 1.83 -1.92
N VAL A 35 -4.39 3.12 -1.77
CA VAL A 35 -3.59 3.94 -2.69
C VAL A 35 -2.84 5.00 -1.90
N ASP A 36 -1.61 5.29 -2.32
CA ASP A 36 -0.83 6.45 -1.88
C ASP A 36 -0.04 7.03 -3.08
N ARG A 37 0.25 8.33 -3.03
CA ARG A 37 0.85 9.10 -4.13
C ARG A 37 1.87 10.12 -3.62
N ASP A 38 3.14 9.93 -3.97
CA ASP A 38 4.25 10.85 -3.71
C ASP A 38 4.53 11.68 -4.98
N GLY A 39 3.70 12.70 -5.22
CA GLY A 39 3.86 13.64 -6.34
C GLY A 39 3.64 13.02 -7.71
N ASP A 40 4.71 12.53 -8.33
CA ASP A 40 4.72 11.91 -9.67
C ASP A 40 4.93 10.38 -9.64
N VAL A 41 4.84 9.77 -8.46
CA VAL A 41 4.82 8.31 -8.29
C VAL A 41 3.67 7.88 -7.37
N ALA A 42 3.24 6.63 -7.49
CA ALA A 42 2.17 6.05 -6.69
C ALA A 42 2.44 4.58 -6.34
N ALA A 43 1.76 4.11 -5.29
CA ALA A 43 1.58 2.69 -5.03
C ALA A 43 0.09 2.40 -4.79
N THR A 44 -0.39 1.29 -5.34
CA THR A 44 -1.80 0.86 -5.27
C THR A 44 -1.87 -0.61 -4.91
N MET A 45 -2.66 -0.93 -3.88
CA MET A 45 -2.78 -2.24 -3.27
C MET A 45 -4.11 -2.89 -3.62
N PHE A 46 -4.08 -4.16 -4.02
CA PHE A 46 -5.25 -4.95 -4.39
C PHE A 46 -5.23 -6.31 -3.67
N LEU A 47 -6.41 -6.81 -3.33
CA LEU A 47 -6.61 -8.21 -2.98
C LEU A 47 -7.20 -8.93 -4.19
N ARG A 48 -6.56 -10.00 -4.66
CA ARG A 48 -7.09 -10.87 -5.72
C ARG A 48 -7.16 -12.32 -5.29
N ARG A 49 -7.96 -13.10 -6.02
CA ARG A 49 -8.02 -14.56 -5.86
C ARG A 49 -6.90 -15.20 -6.67
N GLY A 50 -5.99 -15.87 -5.99
CA GLY A 50 -4.93 -16.69 -6.57
C GLY A 50 -5.42 -17.84 -7.45
N VAL A 51 -4.48 -18.47 -8.16
CA VAL A 51 -4.76 -19.62 -9.04
C VAL A 51 -5.28 -20.81 -8.24
N SER A 52 -4.62 -21.11 -7.11
CA SER A 52 -5.07 -22.09 -6.09
C SER A 52 -6.42 -21.73 -5.47
N GLY A 53 -6.81 -20.46 -5.54
CA GLY A 53 -8.00 -19.91 -4.91
C GLY A 53 -7.79 -19.26 -3.56
N VAL A 54 -6.58 -19.32 -3.02
CA VAL A 54 -6.14 -18.57 -1.83
C VAL A 54 -6.16 -17.06 -2.14
N PRO A 55 -6.45 -16.17 -1.18
CA PRO A 55 -6.29 -14.73 -1.37
C PRO A 55 -4.80 -14.35 -1.52
N GLU A 56 -4.49 -13.53 -2.52
CA GLU A 56 -3.16 -12.98 -2.76
C GLU A 56 -3.27 -11.45 -2.81
N LEU A 57 -2.30 -10.76 -2.21
CA LEU A 57 -2.13 -9.32 -2.33
C LEU A 57 -1.22 -9.00 -3.51
N ASP A 58 -1.55 -7.95 -4.25
CA ASP A 58 -0.64 -7.25 -5.17
C ASP A 58 -0.44 -5.82 -4.68
N VAL A 59 0.77 -5.30 -4.81
CA VAL A 59 1.07 -3.86 -4.79
C VAL A 59 1.72 -3.49 -6.10
N HIS A 60 1.07 -2.63 -6.88
CA HIS A 60 1.64 -2.05 -8.11
C HIS A 60 2.26 -0.70 -7.80
N THR A 61 3.41 -0.43 -8.40
CA THR A 61 4.05 0.90 -8.42
C THR A 61 3.81 1.56 -9.77
N LEU A 62 3.52 2.85 -9.75
CA LEU A 62 3.27 3.64 -10.95
C LEU A 62 4.11 4.91 -10.96
N GLU A 63 4.46 5.36 -12.16
CA GLU A 63 5.09 6.66 -12.41
C GLU A 63 4.23 7.46 -13.40
N LEU A 64 4.10 8.76 -13.14
CA LEU A 64 3.40 9.72 -13.98
C LEU A 64 4.42 10.40 -14.90
N VAL A 65 4.39 10.05 -16.18
CA VAL A 65 5.27 10.64 -17.21
C VAL A 65 4.40 11.45 -18.17
N ASP A 66 4.66 12.76 -18.20
CA ASP A 66 4.14 13.68 -19.21
C ASP A 66 2.60 13.67 -19.34
N GLY A 67 1.93 13.45 -18.20
CA GLY A 67 0.47 13.37 -18.05
C GLY A 67 -0.10 11.94 -18.00
N VAL A 68 0.69 10.93 -18.36
CA VAL A 68 0.26 9.52 -18.47
C VAL A 68 0.83 8.67 -17.33
N TRP A 69 -0.03 7.94 -16.62
CA TRP A 69 0.41 6.92 -15.65
C TRP A 69 0.89 5.66 -16.36
N SER A 70 1.93 5.03 -15.82
CA SER A 70 2.41 3.71 -16.26
C SER A 70 2.84 2.86 -15.07
N THR A 71 2.43 1.59 -15.06
CA THR A 71 2.84 0.61 -14.05
C THR A 71 4.27 0.15 -14.35
N LEU A 72 5.17 0.30 -13.38
CA LEU A 72 6.60 -0.06 -13.52
C LEU A 72 6.92 -1.48 -13.04
N GLY A 73 6.00 -2.10 -12.32
CA GLY A 73 6.20 -3.35 -11.61
C GLY A 73 5.60 -3.25 -10.20
N GLY A 74 5.94 -4.21 -9.34
CA GLY A 74 5.31 -4.32 -8.04
C GLY A 74 5.82 -5.50 -7.23
N GLY A 75 5.07 -5.86 -6.20
CA GLY A 75 5.24 -7.08 -5.43
C GLY A 75 3.89 -7.71 -5.08
N GLY A 76 3.93 -8.85 -4.41
CA GLY A 76 2.72 -9.53 -3.94
C GLY A 76 3.03 -10.61 -2.91
N GLY A 77 1.99 -11.10 -2.23
CA GLY A 77 2.15 -12.03 -1.12
C GLY A 77 0.83 -12.60 -0.57
N PRO A 78 0.87 -13.35 0.55
CA PRO A 78 -0.32 -13.98 1.13
C PRO A 78 -1.36 -12.96 1.60
N GLY A 79 -2.58 -13.05 1.06
CA GLY A 79 -3.66 -12.08 1.32
C GLY A 79 -4.60 -12.43 2.46
N ASP A 80 -4.40 -13.55 3.16
CA ASP A 80 -5.27 -13.98 4.28
C ASP A 80 -5.33 -12.96 5.42
N GLY A 81 -4.28 -12.17 5.62
CA GLY A 81 -4.28 -11.09 6.61
C GLY A 81 -5.29 -9.99 6.29
N ALA A 82 -5.48 -9.68 5.00
CA ALA A 82 -6.41 -8.64 4.55
C ALA A 82 -7.88 -9.04 4.71
N THR A 83 -8.20 -10.34 4.59
CA THR A 83 -9.58 -10.85 4.69
C THR A 83 -10.12 -10.93 6.13
N ARG A 84 -9.23 -10.83 7.13
CA ARG A 84 -9.57 -10.84 8.55
C ARG A 84 -10.05 -9.46 9.02
N GLY A 85 -10.78 -9.43 10.13
CA GLY A 85 -11.07 -8.19 10.86
C GLY A 85 -9.79 -7.45 11.26
N ARG A 86 -9.92 -6.14 11.51
CA ARG A 86 -8.81 -5.32 11.98
C ARG A 86 -8.36 -5.83 13.37
N PRO A 87 -7.05 -5.91 13.66
CA PRO A 87 -6.59 -6.12 15.04
C PRO A 87 -6.88 -4.86 15.86
N ARG A 88 -7.00 -4.98 17.18
CA ARG A 88 -7.08 -3.82 18.08
C ARG A 88 -5.68 -3.27 18.37
N LEU A 89 -5.56 -2.01 18.76
CA LEU A 89 -4.31 -1.36 19.11
C LEU A 89 -3.57 -2.11 20.22
N VAL A 90 -4.32 -2.61 21.20
CA VAL A 90 -3.79 -3.42 22.32
C VAL A 90 -3.25 -4.78 21.86
N ASP A 91 -3.84 -5.39 20.82
CA ASP A 91 -3.37 -6.67 20.27
C ASP A 91 -2.21 -6.48 19.28
N LEU A 92 -2.13 -5.31 18.65
CA LEU A 92 -1.12 -4.97 17.63
C LEU A 92 0.14 -4.32 18.23
N GLY A 93 0.03 -3.71 19.41
CA GLY A 93 1.11 -2.99 20.10
C GLY A 93 1.58 -1.69 19.41
N SER A 94 0.90 -1.28 18.34
CA SER A 94 1.26 -0.14 17.47
C SER A 94 0.03 0.30 16.67
N PRO A 95 -0.13 1.60 16.31
CA PRO A 95 -1.25 2.06 15.47
C PRO A 95 -1.32 1.36 14.10
N ALA A 96 -0.18 0.95 13.58
CA ALA A 96 -0.06 0.02 12.46
C ALA A 96 1.29 -0.72 12.49
N VAL A 97 1.38 -1.85 11.79
CA VAL A 97 2.64 -2.58 11.55
C VAL A 97 2.90 -2.73 10.06
N SER A 98 4.17 -2.63 9.66
CA SER A 98 4.59 -2.93 8.30
C SER A 98 4.79 -4.43 8.14
N SER A 99 4.01 -5.06 7.27
CA SER A 99 4.04 -6.51 7.02
C SER A 99 5.06 -6.90 5.96
N SER A 100 5.25 -6.02 4.98
CA SER A 100 5.95 -6.27 3.73
C SER A 100 6.23 -4.94 3.03
N GLY A 101 7.10 -4.95 2.03
CA GLY A 101 7.46 -3.78 1.24
C GLY A 101 8.32 -4.16 0.05
N GLY A 102 8.52 -3.22 -0.87
CA GLY A 102 9.31 -3.43 -2.07
C GLY A 102 9.95 -2.15 -2.60
N GLY A 103 10.69 -2.32 -3.69
CA GLY A 103 11.29 -1.25 -4.45
C GLY A 103 11.19 -1.55 -5.94
N THR A 104 10.93 -0.54 -6.76
CA THR A 104 10.87 -0.64 -8.22
C THR A 104 11.64 0.53 -8.84
N ALA A 105 12.43 0.26 -9.88
CA ALA A 105 13.22 1.29 -10.55
C ALA A 105 12.33 2.23 -11.37
N ARG A 106 12.61 3.54 -11.34
CA ARG A 106 11.93 4.55 -12.17
C ARG A 106 12.37 4.47 -13.64
N THR A 107 11.53 4.96 -14.54
CA THR A 107 11.84 5.04 -15.97
C THR A 107 13.05 5.95 -16.20
N SER A 108 14.07 5.46 -16.90
CA SER A 108 15.36 6.14 -17.12
C SER A 108 15.32 7.26 -18.19
N GLY A 109 14.23 8.03 -18.23
CA GLY A 109 13.98 9.06 -19.24
C GLY A 109 14.75 10.38 -19.02
N SER A 110 15.58 10.76 -19.99
CA SER A 110 16.33 12.03 -20.07
C SER A 110 17.41 12.27 -19.00
N TRP A 111 18.51 12.91 -19.41
CA TRP A 111 19.61 13.32 -18.53
C TRP A 111 19.17 14.25 -17.39
N LEU A 112 18.11 15.05 -17.58
CA LEU A 112 17.58 15.94 -16.54
C LEU A 112 16.97 15.17 -15.35
N ARG A 113 16.40 13.98 -15.58
CA ARG A 113 15.79 13.18 -14.48
C ARG A 113 16.84 12.45 -13.61
N ARG A 114 18.12 12.39 -14.03
CA ARG A 114 19.24 11.77 -13.27
C ARG A 114 19.51 12.37 -11.88
N ARG A 115 18.90 13.52 -11.52
CA ARG A 115 18.99 14.11 -10.16
C ARG A 115 17.91 13.62 -9.18
N ARG A 116 16.94 12.82 -9.64
CA ARG A 116 15.93 12.18 -8.77
C ARG A 116 16.44 10.83 -8.26
N SER A 117 15.86 10.34 -7.17
CA SER A 117 16.07 8.94 -6.76
C SER A 117 15.60 8.02 -7.88
N GLY A 118 16.45 7.06 -8.26
CA GLY A 118 16.15 6.08 -9.31
C GLY A 118 15.15 5.00 -8.89
N TRP A 119 14.64 5.05 -7.65
CA TRP A 119 13.76 4.02 -7.07
C TRP A 119 12.49 4.64 -6.49
N ILE A 120 11.39 3.90 -6.65
CA ILE A 120 10.14 4.04 -5.90
C ILE A 120 10.13 2.93 -4.86
N TRP A 121 9.99 3.29 -3.60
CA TRP A 121 9.86 2.38 -2.48
C TRP A 121 8.43 2.38 -1.97
N TRP A 122 7.99 1.25 -1.44
CA TRP A 122 6.68 1.11 -0.83
C TRP A 122 6.69 0.13 0.33
N ALA A 123 5.70 0.27 1.20
CA ALA A 123 5.42 -0.66 2.29
C ALA A 123 3.92 -0.89 2.44
N GLU A 124 3.54 -2.14 2.70
CA GLU A 124 2.21 -2.53 3.14
C GLU A 124 2.11 -2.36 4.66
N LEU A 125 0.98 -1.84 5.12
CA LEU A 125 0.66 -1.61 6.52
C LEU A 125 -0.64 -2.33 6.90
N ARG A 126 -0.61 -3.05 8.03
CA ARG A 126 -1.80 -3.53 8.74
C ARG A 126 -2.12 -2.57 9.87
N VAL A 127 -3.32 -2.01 9.88
CA VAL A 127 -3.70 -0.86 10.73
C VAL A 127 -4.72 -1.27 11.80
N ALA A 128 -4.45 -0.91 13.06
CA ALA A 128 -5.30 -1.17 14.22
C ALA A 128 -6.70 -0.53 14.09
N GLU A 129 -7.76 -1.13 14.64
CA GLU A 129 -9.16 -0.73 14.39
C GLU A 129 -9.49 0.73 14.77
N GLU A 130 -8.85 1.23 15.82
CA GLU A 130 -9.03 2.56 16.42
C GLU A 130 -8.50 3.70 15.52
N VAL A 131 -7.68 3.37 14.53
CA VAL A 131 -7.07 4.33 13.59
C VAL A 131 -7.95 4.46 12.35
N THR A 132 -8.55 5.62 12.09
CA THR A 132 -9.36 5.86 10.88
C THR A 132 -8.56 6.42 9.72
N ALA A 133 -7.38 7.00 9.97
CA ALA A 133 -6.51 7.54 8.93
C ALA A 133 -5.02 7.44 9.29
N LEU A 134 -4.15 7.46 8.27
CA LEU A 134 -2.72 7.66 8.43
C LEU A 134 -2.35 9.05 7.89
N ARG A 135 -1.64 9.84 8.69
CA ARG A 135 -0.90 11.01 8.18
C ARG A 135 0.50 10.55 7.77
N VAL A 136 0.90 10.85 6.55
CA VAL A 136 2.18 10.44 5.93
C VAL A 136 2.90 11.71 5.48
N ASP A 137 3.84 12.20 6.28
CA ASP A 137 4.34 13.57 6.25
C ASP A 137 3.18 14.61 6.21
N ALA A 138 2.92 15.20 5.04
CA ALA A 138 1.82 16.13 4.79
C ALA A 138 0.60 15.51 4.07
N ARG A 139 0.67 14.21 3.69
CA ARG A 139 -0.42 13.48 3.04
C ARG A 139 -1.36 12.87 4.08
N PHE A 140 -2.62 12.66 3.70
CA PHE A 140 -3.65 12.05 4.54
C PHE A 140 -4.29 10.87 3.79
N LEU A 141 -4.17 9.68 4.36
CA LEU A 141 -4.62 8.42 3.77
C LEU A 141 -5.77 7.87 4.64
N PRO A 142 -7.04 7.91 4.19
CA PRO A 142 -8.15 7.28 4.93
C PRO A 142 -8.01 5.75 4.91
N VAL A 143 -8.29 5.11 6.04
CA VAL A 143 -8.14 3.65 6.20
C VAL A 143 -9.51 2.98 6.14
N ALA A 144 -9.75 2.22 5.07
CA ALA A 144 -10.97 1.43 4.89
C ALA A 144 -11.11 0.31 5.94
N ALA A 145 -12.32 -0.19 6.14
CA ALA A 145 -12.65 -1.07 7.28
C ALA A 145 -11.96 -2.45 7.27
N HIS A 146 -11.29 -2.85 6.18
CA HIS A 146 -10.38 -4.01 6.20
C HIS A 146 -9.01 -3.70 6.84
N GLY A 147 -8.63 -2.44 7.10
CA GLY A 147 -7.40 -2.07 7.81
C GLY A 147 -6.09 -2.36 7.06
N CYS A 148 -6.10 -2.28 5.73
CA CYS A 148 -4.88 -2.32 4.92
C CYS A 148 -4.59 -0.93 4.37
N ALA A 149 -3.32 -0.54 4.38
CA ALA A 149 -2.84 0.65 3.70
C ALA A 149 -1.53 0.33 2.96
N VAL A 150 -1.18 1.16 1.97
CA VAL A 150 0.14 1.19 1.34
C VAL A 150 0.71 2.60 1.50
N VAL A 151 2.01 2.71 1.67
CA VAL A 151 2.73 3.99 1.71
C VAL A 151 3.84 3.97 0.68
N VAL A 152 3.99 5.05 -0.10
CA VAL A 152 4.97 5.19 -1.19
C VAL A 152 5.94 6.35 -0.94
N TRP A 153 7.20 6.18 -1.32
CA TRP A 153 8.20 7.25 -1.26
C TRP A 153 9.34 7.05 -2.26
N THR A 154 10.00 8.14 -2.65
CA THR A 154 11.17 8.08 -3.56
C THR A 154 12.52 8.16 -2.84
N ARG A 155 12.62 8.86 -1.71
CA ARG A 155 13.90 9.16 -1.03
C ARG A 155 14.05 8.39 0.29
N GLN A 156 13.74 9.04 1.41
CA GLN A 156 13.72 8.44 2.74
C GLN A 156 12.29 8.00 3.09
N PRO A 157 12.09 6.98 3.96
CA PRO A 157 10.76 6.64 4.45
C PRO A 157 10.12 7.85 5.15
N PRO A 158 8.85 8.18 4.84
CA PRO A 158 8.15 9.31 5.43
C PRO A 158 7.81 9.07 6.91
N GLN A 159 7.55 10.14 7.66
CA GLN A 159 7.01 10.05 9.01
C GLN A 159 5.52 9.68 8.93
N VAL A 160 5.12 8.64 9.65
CA VAL A 160 3.72 8.19 9.67
C VAL A 160 3.13 8.29 11.07
N THR A 161 1.94 8.87 11.18
CA THR A 161 1.13 8.94 12.40
C THR A 161 -0.21 8.26 12.17
N GLY A 162 -0.61 7.33 13.05
CA GLY A 162 -1.99 6.84 13.10
C GLY A 162 -2.89 7.88 13.76
N LEU A 163 -4.03 8.21 13.13
CA LEU A 163 -5.02 9.16 13.61
C LEU A 163 -6.37 8.45 13.88
N ASP A 164 -7.05 8.84 14.96
CA ASP A 164 -8.38 8.34 15.30
C ASP A 164 -9.51 9.09 14.56
N ALA A 165 -10.76 8.72 14.86
CA ALA A 165 -11.96 9.30 14.26
C ALA A 165 -12.16 10.81 14.52
N SER A 166 -11.47 11.40 15.50
CA SER A 166 -11.44 12.84 15.75
C SER A 166 -10.30 13.57 15.02
N GLY A 167 -9.39 12.82 14.38
CA GLY A 167 -8.13 13.33 13.84
C GLY A 167 -7.01 13.43 14.87
N SER A 168 -7.24 12.98 16.11
CA SER A 168 -6.23 12.98 17.18
C SER A 168 -5.19 11.89 16.95
N ALA A 169 -3.94 12.14 17.35
CA ALA A 169 -2.83 11.22 17.11
C ALA A 169 -2.84 10.05 18.10
N VAL A 170 -3.04 8.83 17.57
CA VAL A 170 -2.94 7.57 18.32
C VAL A 170 -1.47 7.19 18.57
N GLY A 171 -0.58 7.53 17.63
CA GLY A 171 0.86 7.35 17.79
C GLY A 171 1.64 7.29 16.47
N PRO A 172 2.98 7.22 16.53
CA PRO A 172 3.82 7.00 15.36
C PRO A 172 3.67 5.58 14.80
N VAL A 173 3.92 5.41 13.50
CA VAL A 173 3.94 4.12 12.80
C VAL A 173 5.32 3.92 12.19
N LEU A 174 5.96 2.79 12.51
CA LEU A 174 7.28 2.43 11.97
C LEU A 174 7.14 1.70 10.62
N ILE A 175 7.41 2.42 9.53
CA ILE A 175 7.62 1.79 8.22
C ILE A 175 8.99 1.09 8.21
N ARG A 176 9.08 -0.11 7.63
CA ARG A 176 10.36 -0.77 7.34
C ARG A 176 10.60 -0.79 5.82
N PRO A 177 11.75 -0.34 5.33
CA PRO A 177 12.13 -0.55 3.93
C PRO A 177 12.26 -2.03 3.60
N ALA A 178 12.02 -2.39 2.35
CA ALA A 178 12.29 -3.73 1.84
C ALA A 178 13.77 -4.11 2.05
N GLY A 179 14.02 -5.32 2.57
CA GLY A 179 15.36 -5.88 2.76
C GLY A 179 15.81 -6.08 4.21
N SER A 180 15.14 -5.48 5.21
CA SER A 180 15.40 -5.81 6.61
C SER A 180 14.88 -7.21 6.94
N ARG A 181 15.73 -8.24 6.79
CA ARG A 181 15.41 -9.62 7.19
C ARG A 181 14.97 -9.68 8.66
N HIS A 182 14.04 -10.57 8.97
CA HIS A 182 13.70 -10.89 10.36
C HIS A 182 14.90 -11.59 11.04
N PRO A 183 15.48 -11.06 12.14
CA PRO A 183 16.31 -11.86 13.02
C PRO A 183 15.36 -12.81 13.77
N GLY A 184 15.19 -14.03 13.24
CA GLY A 184 14.21 -14.99 13.77
C GLY A 184 13.87 -16.16 12.84
N SER A 185 14.10 -16.06 11.53
CA SER A 185 14.04 -17.22 10.63
C SER A 185 15.30 -18.08 10.79
N ILE A 186 15.29 -18.93 11.81
CA ILE A 186 16.16 -20.11 11.90
C ILE A 186 15.76 -21.07 10.78
N GLY A 187 16.73 -21.68 10.11
CA GLY A 187 16.54 -22.72 9.08
C GLY A 187 16.80 -24.12 9.61
#